data_AF-A0A9Q3DFI2-F1
#
_entry.id   AF-A0A9Q3DFI2-F1
#
_cell.length_a   1.000
_cell.length_b   1.000
_cell.length_c   1.000
_cell.angle_alpha   90.00
_cell.angle_beta   90.00
_cell.angle_gamma   90.00
#
_symmetry.space_group_name_H-M   'P 1'
#
loop_
_entity.id
_entity.type
_entity.pdbx_description
1 polymer ?
#
loop_
_entity_poly.entity_id
_entity_poly.type
_entity_poly.pdbx_seq_one_letter_code
_entity_poly.pdbx_strand_id
1 'polypeptide(L)'
;MTVCIDNAQHPLIIDSGAHCSIVARNYLDNHFPNWENQLFPTKEKNFKSASGKMTFIGTIIKEIIIPHKKGNIRLNPEFLVLDDDHIQGFLLGTDYQRMYGIDIKNSKNRHITVVTNKEKKFSLDIYQVSSQDPLEELLNEVREGQFSTALTSK
;
A
#
# COMPACT_ATOMS: atom_id res chain seq x y z
N MET A 1 -1.10 8.53 3.53
CA MET A 1 -0.55 7.98 4.79
C MET A 1 0.82 7.38 4.48
N THR A 2 1.66 7.16 5.48
CA THR A 2 2.96 6.49 5.29
C THR A 2 2.85 5.03 5.66
N VAL A 3 3.47 4.16 4.86
CA VAL A 3 3.54 2.71 5.06
C VAL A 3 4.97 2.23 4.85
N CYS A 4 5.29 1.02 5.30
CA CYS A 4 6.56 0.38 5.03
C CYS A 4 6.41 -0.64 3.88
N ILE A 5 7.28 -0.54 2.88
CA ILE A 5 7.40 -1.46 1.73
C ILE A 5 8.91 -1.64 1.49
N ASP A 6 9.36 -2.89 1.28
CA ASP A 6 10.79 -3.23 1.10
C ASP A 6 11.72 -2.54 2.12
N ASN A 7 11.28 -2.49 3.38
CA ASN A 7 12.03 -1.95 4.51
C ASN A 7 12.31 -0.43 4.40
N ALA A 8 11.47 0.30 3.68
CA ALA A 8 11.52 1.76 3.55
C ALA A 8 10.12 2.37 3.64
N GLN A 9 10.05 3.65 4.01
CA GLN A 9 8.80 4.40 4.11
C GLN A 9 8.35 4.91 2.73
N HIS A 10 7.08 4.66 2.40
CA HIS A 10 6.47 5.10 1.16
C HIS A 10 5.09 5.73 1.40
N PRO A 11 4.69 6.72 0.59
CA PRO A 11 3.34 7.25 0.59
C PRO A 11 2.37 6.22 -0.01
N LEU A 12 1.27 5.99 0.72
CA LEU A 12 0.10 5.26 0.26
C LEU A 12 -1.12 6.17 0.28
N ILE A 13 -1.81 6.22 -0.85
CA ILE A 13 -3.13 6.86 -1.00
C ILE A 13 -4.18 5.75 -0.97
N ILE A 14 -5.23 5.92 -0.15
CA ILE A 14 -6.42 5.07 -0.22
C ILE A 14 -7.47 5.88 -0.96
N ASP A 15 -7.82 5.44 -2.17
CA ASP A 15 -8.66 6.20 -3.10
C ASP A 15 -9.90 5.39 -3.49
N SER A 16 -11.07 5.81 -3.00
CA SER A 16 -12.35 5.18 -3.33
C SER A 16 -12.84 5.53 -4.75
N GLY A 17 -12.24 6.53 -5.41
CA GLY A 17 -12.48 6.88 -6.80
C GLY A 17 -11.75 5.99 -7.81
N ALA A 18 -10.74 5.24 -7.36
CA ALA A 18 -9.99 4.31 -8.18
C ALA A 18 -10.58 2.89 -8.10
N HIS A 19 -10.87 2.29 -9.25
CA HIS A 19 -11.31 0.90 -9.28
C HIS A 19 -10.16 -0.07 -8.95
N CYS A 20 -8.97 0.20 -9.48
CA CYS A 20 -7.79 -0.65 -9.32
C CYS A 20 -6.73 0.01 -8.45
N SER A 21 -5.96 -0.82 -7.77
CA SER A 21 -4.73 -0.41 -7.09
C SER A 21 -3.60 -0.25 -8.09
N ILE A 22 -2.89 0.87 -8.02
CA ILE A 22 -1.90 1.29 -9.03
C ILE A 22 -0.64 1.86 -8.38
N VAL A 23 0.45 1.85 -9.13
CA VAL A 23 1.70 2.56 -8.83
C VAL A 23 2.27 3.12 -10.12
N ALA A 24 2.88 4.31 -10.02
CA ALA A 24 3.48 4.96 -11.17
C ALA A 24 4.85 4.39 -11.50
N ARG A 25 5.16 4.27 -12.79
CA ARG A 25 6.48 3.86 -13.29
C ARG A 25 7.59 4.76 -12.75
N ASN A 26 7.45 6.07 -12.88
CA ASN A 26 8.43 7.05 -12.41
C ASN A 26 8.68 6.93 -10.89
N TYR A 27 7.66 6.57 -10.11
CA TYR A 27 7.81 6.33 -8.68
C TYR A 27 8.65 5.08 -8.42
N LEU A 28 8.40 3.99 -9.17
CA LEU A 28 9.20 2.78 -9.08
C LEU A 28 10.66 3.01 -9.50
N ASP A 29 10.88 3.70 -10.61
CA ASP A 29 12.23 4.02 -11.14
C ASP A 29 13.09 4.75 -10.09
N ASN A 30 12.48 5.62 -9.29
CA ASN A 30 13.19 6.41 -8.28
C ASN A 30 13.43 5.68 -6.94
N HIS A 31 12.64 4.65 -6.63
CA HIS A 31 12.58 4.08 -5.29
C HIS A 31 12.85 2.57 -5.21
N PHE A 32 12.68 1.83 -6.30
CA PHE A 32 12.77 0.37 -6.33
C PHE A 32 13.70 -0.09 -7.46
N PRO A 33 15.01 -0.25 -7.19
CA PRO A 33 15.95 -0.70 -8.21
C PRO A 33 15.55 -2.05 -8.80
N ASN A 34 15.58 -2.17 -10.13
CA ASN A 34 15.24 -3.39 -10.88
C ASN A 34 13.81 -3.90 -10.61
N TRP A 35 12.85 -3.02 -10.34
CA TRP A 35 11.45 -3.39 -10.15
C TRP A 35 10.87 -4.10 -11.38
N GLU A 36 11.42 -3.86 -12.57
CA GLU A 36 11.00 -4.48 -13.82
C GLU A 36 11.18 -6.01 -13.79
N ASN A 37 12.15 -6.51 -13.03
CA ASN A 37 12.37 -7.96 -12.84
C ASN A 37 11.24 -8.62 -12.02
N GLN A 38 10.40 -7.82 -11.37
CA GLN A 38 9.25 -8.26 -10.56
C GLN A 38 7.93 -8.17 -11.35
N LEU A 39 7.97 -7.72 -12.61
CA LEU A 39 6.78 -7.60 -13.45
C LEU A 39 6.24 -8.98 -13.81
N PHE A 40 4.95 -9.17 -13.52
CA PHE A 40 4.20 -10.30 -14.04
C PHE A 40 3.70 -9.97 -15.45
N PRO A 41 3.86 -10.90 -16.42
CA PRO A 41 3.27 -10.76 -17.74
C PRO A 41 1.74 -10.85 -17.63
N THR A 42 1.06 -9.75 -17.93
CA THR A 42 -0.40 -9.66 -17.93
C THR A 42 -0.88 -9.27 -19.31
N LYS A 43 -2.06 -9.75 -19.70
CA LYS A 43 -2.71 -9.33 -20.96
C LYS A 43 -2.90 -7.82 -20.96
N GLU A 44 -2.60 -7.18 -22.09
CA GLU A 44 -2.87 -5.75 -22.28
C GLU A 44 -4.29 -5.41 -21.86
N LYS A 45 -4.42 -4.36 -21.06
CA LYS A 45 -5.69 -3.82 -20.57
C LYS A 45 -5.73 -2.34 -20.85
N ASN A 46 -6.87 -1.86 -21.33
CA ASN A 46 -7.11 -0.44 -21.53
C ASN A 46 -7.60 0.18 -20.23
N PHE A 47 -6.81 1.06 -19.64
CA PHE A 47 -7.19 1.83 -18.44
C PHE A 47 -7.51 3.28 -18.78
N LYS A 48 -8.39 3.88 -17.99
CA LYS A 48 -8.80 5.28 -18.10
C LYS A 48 -8.71 5.92 -16.72
N SER A 49 -8.12 7.09 -16.64
CA SER A 49 -8.19 7.99 -15.49
C SER A 49 -9.01 9.23 -15.83
N ALA A 50 -9.28 10.06 -14.82
CA ALA A 50 -9.85 11.38 -15.03
C ALA A 50 -8.92 12.32 -15.82
N SER A 51 -7.60 12.08 -15.80
CA SER A 51 -6.59 12.86 -16.52
C SER A 51 -6.37 12.39 -17.97
N GLY A 52 -6.89 11.23 -18.38
CA GLY A 52 -6.81 10.76 -19.75
C GLY A 52 -6.58 9.26 -19.88
N LYS A 53 -5.90 8.87 -20.96
CA LYS A 53 -5.48 7.47 -21.16
C LYS A 53 -4.20 7.21 -20.38
N MET A 54 -4.12 6.03 -19.77
CA MET A 54 -2.93 5.56 -19.06
C MET A 54 -2.31 4.40 -19.83
N THR A 55 -0.98 4.37 -19.90
CA THR A 55 -0.26 3.26 -20.53
C THR A 55 0.03 2.22 -19.46
N PHE A 56 -0.49 1.02 -19.64
CA PHE A 56 -0.21 -0.12 -18.77
C PHE A 56 1.12 -0.77 -19.12
N ILE A 57 1.95 -1.03 -18.10
CA ILE A 57 3.27 -1.65 -18.27
C ILE A 57 3.23 -3.11 -17.80
N GLY A 58 2.62 -3.37 -16.64
CA GLY A 58 2.58 -4.71 -16.05
C GLY A 58 2.01 -4.68 -14.64
N THR A 59 2.13 -5.79 -13.93
CA THR A 59 1.66 -5.92 -12.55
C THR A 59 2.82 -6.28 -11.64
N ILE A 60 2.89 -5.68 -10.44
CA ILE A 60 3.82 -6.07 -9.39
C ILE A 60 3.05 -6.38 -8.10
N ILE A 61 3.64 -7.21 -7.23
CA ILE A 61 3.11 -7.47 -5.88
C ILE A 61 4.05 -6.82 -4.89
N LYS A 62 3.51 -6.06 -3.92
CA LYS A 62 4.28 -5.47 -2.82
C LYS A 62 3.60 -5.76 -1.49
N GLU A 63 4.37 -6.24 -0.50
CA GLU A 63 3.89 -6.28 0.88
C GLU A 63 3.85 -4.84 1.43
N ILE A 64 2.68 -4.43 1.90
CA ILE A 64 2.47 -3.18 2.61
C ILE A 64 2.35 -3.50 4.09
N ILE A 65 3.25 -2.92 4.89
CA ILE A 65 3.19 -2.98 6.34
C ILE A 65 2.72 -1.63 6.86
N ILE A 66 1.57 -1.64 7.54
CA ILE A 66 1.03 -0.48 8.23
C ILE A 66 1.29 -0.69 9.74
N PRO A 67 2.22 0.07 10.35
CA PRO A 67 2.46 -0.06 11.77
C PRO A 67 1.27 0.38 12.59
N HIS A 68 1.03 -0.35 13.68
CA HIS A 68 -0.05 -0.06 14.59
C HIS A 68 0.28 -0.58 16.00
N LYS A 69 -0.13 0.17 17.03
CA LYS A 69 0.21 -0.08 18.45
C LYS A 69 -0.20 -1.46 18.98
N LYS A 70 -1.14 -2.14 18.31
CA LYS A 70 -1.63 -3.50 18.66
C LYS A 70 -1.06 -4.61 17.76
N GLY A 71 0.04 -4.32 17.06
CA GLY A 71 0.63 -5.17 16.05
C GLY A 71 0.41 -4.62 14.65
N ASN A 72 1.39 -4.88 13.78
CA ASN A 72 1.43 -4.39 12.42
C ASN A 72 0.40 -5.07 11.53
N ILE A 73 -0.18 -4.31 10.61
CA ILE A 73 -1.11 -4.80 9.61
C ILE A 73 -0.32 -5.04 8.34
N ARG A 74 -0.45 -6.24 7.75
CA ARG A 74 0.24 -6.63 6.52
C ARG A 74 -0.79 -6.86 5.42
N LEU A 75 -0.60 -6.22 4.27
CA LEU A 75 -1.42 -6.37 3.08
C LEU A 75 -0.50 -6.79 1.92
N ASN A 76 -0.97 -7.68 1.02
CA ASN A 76 -0.21 -8.09 -0.17
C ASN A 76 -0.97 -7.74 -1.46
N PRO A 77 -1.14 -6.45 -1.79
CA PRO A 77 -1.79 -6.03 -3.02
C PRO A 77 -0.95 -6.26 -4.29
N GLU A 78 -1.65 -6.59 -5.37
CA GLU A 78 -1.21 -6.47 -6.76
C GLU A 78 -1.43 -5.03 -7.22
N PHE A 79 -0.36 -4.37 -7.66
CA PHE A 79 -0.41 -3.04 -8.23
C PHE A 79 -0.24 -3.11 -9.74
N LEU A 80 -1.14 -2.44 -10.45
CA LEU A 80 -0.91 -2.13 -11.87
C LEU A 80 0.15 -1.05 -11.96
N VAL A 81 1.20 -1.32 -12.73
CA VAL A 81 2.22 -0.32 -13.06
C VAL A 81 1.76 0.46 -14.29
N LEU A 82 1.61 1.76 -14.10
CA LEU A 82 1.15 2.68 -15.13
C LEU A 82 2.23 3.73 -15.44
N ASP A 83 2.35 4.08 -16.70
CA ASP A 83 3.13 5.24 -17.14
C ASP A 83 2.25 6.50 -16.99
N ASP A 84 2.31 7.14 -15.82
CA ASP A 84 1.59 8.38 -15.50
C ASP A 84 2.38 9.23 -14.50
N ASP A 85 2.74 10.43 -14.94
CA ASP A 85 3.61 11.36 -14.21
C ASP A 85 2.91 11.99 -12.99
N HIS A 86 1.57 11.94 -12.93
CA HIS A 86 0.77 12.62 -11.89
C HIS A 86 0.67 11.81 -10.59
N ILE A 87 0.99 10.51 -10.63
CA ILE A 87 0.88 9.62 -9.47
C ILE A 87 2.21 9.61 -8.72
N GLN A 88 2.18 10.02 -7.44
CA GLN A 88 3.38 10.16 -6.60
C GLN A 88 3.42 9.13 -5.46
N GLY A 89 3.29 7.85 -5.78
CA GLY A 89 3.34 6.78 -4.78
C GLY A 89 2.48 5.58 -5.13
N PHE A 90 2.14 4.82 -4.09
CA PHE A 90 1.19 3.72 -4.19
C PHE A 90 -0.23 4.22 -3.97
N LEU A 91 -1.16 3.68 -4.74
CA LEU A 91 -2.58 3.96 -4.60
C LEU A 91 -3.33 2.64 -4.41
N LEU A 92 -4.07 2.52 -3.32
CA LEU A 92 -4.94 1.41 -3.00
C LEU A 92 -6.38 1.74 -3.42
N GLY A 93 -6.83 1.12 -4.49
CA GLY A 93 -8.17 1.28 -5.05
C GLY A 93 -9.24 0.46 -4.32
N THR A 94 -10.44 0.50 -4.86
CA THR A 94 -11.62 -0.18 -4.29
C THR A 94 -11.53 -1.71 -4.39
N ASP A 95 -10.73 -2.25 -5.30
CA ASP A 95 -10.39 -3.68 -5.38
C ASP A 95 -9.86 -4.22 -4.05
N TYR A 96 -8.85 -3.57 -3.47
CA TYR A 96 -8.24 -4.00 -2.21
C TYR A 96 -8.90 -3.38 -0.98
N GLN A 97 -9.56 -2.22 -1.10
CA GLN A 97 -10.37 -1.71 0.02
C GLN A 97 -11.49 -2.69 0.37
N ARG A 98 -12.18 -3.25 -0.62
CA ARG A 98 -13.22 -4.25 -0.38
C ARG A 98 -12.63 -5.56 0.17
N MET A 99 -11.51 -6.02 -0.40
CA MET A 99 -10.86 -7.26 0.01
C MET A 99 -10.43 -7.23 1.48
N TYR A 100 -9.86 -6.11 1.94
CA TYR A 100 -9.35 -5.95 3.31
C TYR A 100 -10.32 -5.22 4.26
N GLY A 101 -11.58 -5.04 3.85
CA GLY A 101 -12.59 -4.33 4.65
C GLY A 101 -12.12 -2.94 5.11
N ILE A 102 -11.44 -2.22 4.22
CA ILE A 102 -10.91 -0.88 4.51
C ILE A 102 -12.05 0.13 4.41
N ASP A 103 -12.25 0.89 5.47
CA ASP A 103 -13.27 1.94 5.55
C ASP A 103 -12.63 3.25 6.02
N ILE A 104 -12.91 4.34 5.31
CA ILE A 104 -12.43 5.68 5.63
C ILE A 104 -13.55 6.40 6.38
N LYS A 105 -13.32 6.68 7.66
CA LYS A 105 -14.27 7.36 8.52
C LYS A 105 -13.89 8.82 8.69
N ASN A 106 -14.67 9.69 8.05
CA ASN A 106 -14.58 11.14 8.16
C ASN A 106 -15.53 11.63 9.27
N SER A 107 -15.23 11.32 10.54
CA SER A 107 -15.94 11.87 11.70
C SER A 107 -15.12 13.01 12.34
N LYS A 108 -15.17 13.20 13.67
CA LYS A 108 -14.41 14.25 14.37
C LYS A 108 -12.91 14.21 14.06
N ASN A 109 -12.36 13.00 13.87
CA ASN A 109 -10.99 12.76 13.39
C ASN A 109 -11.04 11.80 12.21
N ARG A 110 -10.23 12.08 11.18
CA ARG A 110 -10.11 11.19 10.02
C ARG A 110 -9.32 9.95 10.42
N HIS A 111 -9.98 8.80 10.41
CA HIS A 111 -9.35 7.51 10.69
C HIS A 111 -9.77 6.48 9.64
N ILE A 112 -8.90 5.50 9.45
CA ILE A 112 -9.17 4.33 8.61
C ILE A 112 -9.35 3.12 9.51
N THR A 113 -10.29 2.25 9.14
CA THR A 113 -10.36 0.92 9.73
C THR A 113 -9.98 -0.13 8.73
N VAL A 114 -9.22 -1.13 9.16
CA VAL A 114 -8.81 -2.27 8.33
C VAL A 114 -9.27 -3.54 9.02
N VAL A 115 -9.90 -4.44 8.28
CA VAL A 115 -10.32 -5.76 8.76
C VAL A 115 -9.33 -6.79 8.24
N THR A 116 -8.68 -7.50 9.16
CA THR A 116 -7.78 -8.60 8.80
C THR A 116 -8.52 -9.92 8.73
N ASN A 117 -7.92 -10.94 8.11
CA ASN A 117 -8.47 -12.30 7.96
C ASN A 117 -8.88 -12.98 9.27
N LYS A 118 -8.48 -12.44 10.43
CA LYS A 118 -8.86 -12.91 11.77
C LYS A 118 -10.05 -12.14 12.37
N GLU A 119 -10.80 -11.40 11.55
CA GLU A 119 -11.88 -10.50 11.96
C GLU A 119 -11.44 -9.38 12.93
N LYS A 120 -10.12 -9.24 13.16
CA LYS A 120 -9.58 -8.15 13.97
C LYS A 120 -9.70 -6.86 13.18
N LYS A 121 -10.41 -5.91 13.77
CA LYS A 121 -10.57 -4.55 13.27
C LYS A 121 -9.54 -3.63 13.90
N PHE A 122 -8.73 -3.03 13.05
CA PHE A 122 -7.76 -2.00 13.42
C PHE A 122 -8.33 -0.63 13.10
N SER A 123 -7.99 0.38 13.88
CA SER A 123 -8.38 1.78 13.63
C SER A 123 -7.11 2.62 13.67
N LEU A 124 -6.79 3.29 12.56
CA LEU A 124 -5.60 4.12 12.45
C LEU A 124 -5.99 5.57 12.19
N ASP A 125 -5.50 6.47 13.02
CA ASP A 125 -5.67 7.90 12.79
C ASP A 125 -4.75 8.34 11.65
N ILE A 126 -5.29 9.12 10.71
CA ILE A 126 -4.53 9.61 9.54
C ILE A 126 -3.58 10.76 9.93
N TYR A 127 -3.68 11.28 11.15
CA TYR A 127 -2.89 12.39 11.69
C TYR A 127 -2.21 12.04 13.02
N GLN A 128 -1.22 11.15 13.03
CA GLN A 128 -0.21 11.14 14.10
C GLN A 128 1.17 10.80 13.52
N VAL A 129 1.83 11.82 12.96
CA VAL A 129 3.30 11.88 13.00
C VAL A 129 3.63 12.47 14.37
N SER A 130 3.61 11.64 15.42
CA SER A 130 4.17 12.02 16.71
C SER A 130 5.63 11.60 16.75
N SER A 131 6.48 12.43 17.36
CA SER A 131 7.94 12.37 17.45
C SER A 131 8.59 11.10 18.04
N GLN A 132 7.79 10.06 18.29
CA GLN A 132 8.21 8.67 18.45
C GLN A 132 7.45 7.88 17.38
N ASP A 133 8.04 7.80 16.19
CA ASP A 133 7.35 7.25 15.02
C ASP A 133 7.38 5.71 15.09
N PRO A 134 6.22 5.03 15.25
CA PRO A 134 6.16 3.57 15.20
C PRO A 134 6.69 3.00 13.88
N LEU A 135 6.77 3.80 12.82
CA LEU A 135 7.44 3.42 11.57
C LEU A 135 8.94 3.28 11.75
N GLU A 136 9.61 4.17 12.49
CA GLU A 136 11.07 4.10 12.70
C GLU A 136 11.45 2.88 13.55
N GLU A 137 10.67 2.57 14.58
CA GLU A 137 10.85 1.35 15.38
C GLU A 137 10.63 0.10 14.52
N LEU A 138 9.57 0.07 13.71
CA LEU A 138 9.33 -1.01 12.75
C LEU A 138 10.46 -1.15 11.73
N LEU A 139 10.97 -0.05 11.19
CA LEU A 139 12.09 -0.06 10.24
C LEU A 139 13.34 -0.67 10.88
N ASN A 140 13.58 -0.41 12.16
CA ASN A 140 14.69 -1.02 12.90
C ASN A 140 14.45 -2.51 13.14
N GLU A 141 13.26 -2.94 13.59
CA GLU A 141 12.92 -4.37 13.73
C GLU A 141 13.09 -5.14 12.41
N VAL A 142 12.64 -4.54 11.32
CA VAL A 142 12.75 -5.07 9.96
C VAL A 142 14.23 -5.18 9.53
N ARG A 143 15.03 -4.14 9.76
CA ARG A 143 16.48 -4.13 9.45
C ARG A 143 17.25 -5.14 10.29
N GLU A 144 16.84 -5.36 11.52
CA GLU A 144 17.45 -6.33 12.44
C GLU A 144 16.98 -7.77 12.19
N GLY A 145 16.10 -8.00 11.21
CA GLY A 145 15.62 -9.33 10.85
C GLY A 145 14.77 -10.00 11.94
N GLN A 146 14.28 -9.22 12.92
CA GLN A 146 13.50 -9.74 14.03
C GLN A 146 12.01 -9.74 13.67
N PHE A 147 11.53 -10.81 13.05
CA PHE A 147 10.09 -11.07 13.01
C PHE A 147 9.71 -12.26 13.87
N SER A 148 9.09 -11.94 15.01
CA SER A 148 8.28 -12.87 15.80
C SER A 148 6.97 -13.18 15.07
N THR A 149 6.85 -14.42 14.60
CA THR A 149 5.65 -15.12 14.10
C THR A 149 4.90 -14.49 12.93
N ALA A 150 5.22 -14.98 11.74
CA ALA A 150 4.33 -15.02 10.60
C ALA A 150 2.99 -15.68 10.97
N LEU A 151 1.88 -15.03 10.63
CA LEU A 151 0.60 -15.70 10.48
C LEU A 151 0.39 -15.97 9.00
N THR A 152 1.13 -16.97 8.51
CA THR A 152 0.86 -17.63 7.24
C THR A 152 -0.43 -18.46 7.38
N SER A 153 -1.38 -18.26 6.47
CA SER A 153 -2.45 -19.25 6.27
C SER A 153 -1.94 -20.30 5.27
N LYS A 154 -2.23 -21.56 5.56
CA LYS A 154 -2.50 -22.57 4.53
C LYS A 154 -3.87 -22.30 3.91
#